data_AF-A0A7Y2CB45-F1
#
_entry.id   AF-A0A7Y2CB45-F1
#
_cell.length_a   1.000
_cell.length_b   1.000
_cell.length_c   1.000
_cell.angle_alpha   90.00
_cell.angle_beta   90.00
_cell.angle_gamma   90.00
#
_symmetry.space_group_name_H-M   'P 1'
#
loop_
_entity.id
_entity.type
_entity.pdbx_description
1 polymer ?
#
loop_
_entity_poly.entity_id
_entity_poly.type
_entity_poly.pdbx_seq_one_letter_code
_entity_poly.pdbx_strand_id
1 'polypeptide(L)'
;MIALVATVLSPPAHAQNGLSAESVDVFLDCGRGCDQSYIKREISYVNYVRDRTNANVHLLVTSERTGSGGQSYELNFIGLKEFSALSDTLVYTSSGTDTGDERRSGLTRKIEEGLVRYVSRTSISERM
;
A
#
# COMPACT_ATOMS: atom_id res chain seq x y z
N MET A 1 11.14 65.48 6.97
CA MET A 1 10.57 64.23 7.53
C MET A 1 10.14 63.35 6.37
N ILE A 2 11.01 62.45 5.91
CA ILE A 2 10.69 61.44 4.89
C ILE A 2 10.36 60.17 5.67
N ALA A 3 9.08 59.80 5.70
CA ALA A 3 8.64 58.54 6.31
C ALA A 3 8.91 57.40 5.32
N LEU A 4 9.90 56.57 5.64
CA LEU A 4 10.21 55.34 4.93
C LEU A 4 9.16 54.28 5.33
N VAL A 5 8.18 54.03 4.47
CA VAL A 5 7.22 52.93 4.66
C VAL A 5 7.88 51.64 4.18
N ALA A 6 8.34 50.82 5.12
CA ALA A 6 8.82 49.48 4.84
C ALA A 6 7.62 48.56 4.56
N THR A 7 7.37 48.24 3.29
CA THR A 7 6.44 47.18 2.90
C THR A 7 7.06 45.83 3.24
N VAL A 8 6.48 45.14 4.23
CA VAL A 8 6.83 43.76 4.56
C VAL A 8 6.36 42.88 3.40
N LEU A 9 7.30 42.41 2.58
CA LEU A 9 7.03 41.42 1.54
C LEU A 9 6.94 40.05 2.21
N SER A 10 5.74 39.65 2.62
CA SER A 10 5.50 38.27 3.03
C SER A 10 5.78 37.35 1.83
N PRO A 11 6.65 36.34 1.95
CA PRO A 11 6.81 35.36 0.89
C PRO A 11 5.47 34.64 0.67
N PRO A 12 5.13 34.27 -0.58
CA PRO A 12 3.95 33.47 -0.83
C PRO A 12 4.08 32.19 -0.02
N ALA A 13 3.12 31.94 0.86
CA ALA A 13 2.93 30.62 1.43
C ALA A 13 2.73 29.68 0.23
N HIS A 14 3.73 28.84 -0.06
CA HIS A 14 3.57 27.76 -1.01
C HIS A 14 2.54 26.81 -0.40
N ALA A 15 1.27 27.00 -0.78
CA ALA A 15 0.28 25.96 -0.71
C ALA A 15 0.86 24.77 -1.47
N GLN A 16 1.25 23.71 -0.76
CA GLN A 16 1.57 22.43 -1.37
C GLN A 16 0.28 21.85 -1.91
N ASN A 17 -0.19 22.38 -3.04
CA ASN A 17 -1.30 21.85 -3.78
C ASN A 17 -0.77 20.75 -4.70
N GLY A 18 -0.42 19.62 -4.09
CA GLY A 18 -0.19 18.35 -4.77
C GLY A 18 -1.20 17.35 -4.22
N LEU A 19 -2.04 16.80 -5.08
CA LEU A 19 -3.01 15.73 -4.78
C LEU A 19 -2.35 14.39 -4.40
N SER A 20 -1.15 14.42 -3.82
CA SER A 20 -0.41 13.24 -3.40
C SER A 20 -0.93 12.83 -2.03
N ALA A 21 -1.42 11.59 -1.91
CA ALA A 21 -1.83 11.05 -0.63
C ALA A 21 -0.67 11.14 0.37
N GLU A 22 -1.00 11.50 1.62
CA GLU A 22 -0.01 11.53 2.70
C GLU A 22 0.49 10.12 3.05
N SER A 23 -0.35 9.10 2.82
CA SER A 23 -0.04 7.69 3.04
C SER A 23 -0.92 6.77 2.20
N VAL A 24 -0.55 5.50 2.13
CA VAL A 24 -1.37 4.46 1.48
C VAL A 24 -2.28 3.83 2.53
N ASP A 25 -3.59 4.00 2.37
CA ASP A 25 -4.65 3.42 3.19
C ASP A 25 -5.16 2.12 2.53
N VAL A 26 -4.69 0.99 3.04
CA VAL A 26 -4.95 -0.35 2.50
C VAL A 26 -6.13 -1.01 3.20
N PHE A 27 -7.14 -1.41 2.43
CA PHE A 27 -8.11 -2.41 2.86
C PHE A 27 -7.61 -3.79 2.42
N LEU A 28 -7.18 -4.59 3.40
CA LEU A 28 -6.68 -5.96 3.20
C LEU A 28 -7.84 -6.96 3.24
N ASP A 29 -8.21 -7.45 2.08
CA ASP A 29 -9.28 -8.42 1.88
C ASP A 29 -8.70 -9.78 1.51
N CYS A 30 -8.48 -10.63 2.52
CA CYS A 30 -7.90 -11.95 2.29
C CYS A 30 -8.71 -13.10 2.91
N GLY A 31 -9.90 -12.82 3.44
CA GLY A 31 -10.73 -13.80 4.14
C GLY A 31 -9.93 -14.62 5.16
N ARG A 32 -9.95 -15.95 5.01
CA ARG A 32 -9.15 -16.91 5.80
C ARG A 32 -7.86 -17.36 5.09
N GLY A 33 -7.53 -16.77 3.95
CA GLY A 33 -6.40 -17.16 3.10
C GLY A 33 -5.04 -16.62 3.55
N CYS A 34 -5.02 -15.61 4.42
CA CYS A 34 -3.78 -14.98 4.88
C CYS A 34 -3.75 -14.73 6.41
N ASP A 35 -2.54 -14.61 6.96
CA ASP A 35 -2.32 -14.14 8.34
C ASP A 35 -2.21 -12.61 8.33
N GLN A 36 -3.35 -11.94 8.53
CA GLN A 36 -3.39 -10.48 8.53
C GLN A 36 -2.53 -9.86 9.64
N SER A 37 -2.42 -10.52 10.80
CA SER A 37 -1.64 -10.00 11.92
C SER A 37 -0.15 -10.01 11.59
N TYR A 38 0.32 -11.07 10.93
CA TYR A 38 1.68 -11.16 10.41
C TYR A 38 1.95 -10.06 9.37
N ILE A 39 1.09 -9.92 8.36
CA ILE A 39 1.25 -8.91 7.29
C ILE A 39 1.32 -7.49 7.88
N LYS A 40 0.40 -7.14 8.78
CA LYS A 40 0.36 -5.80 9.41
C LYS A 40 1.59 -5.50 10.26
N ARG A 41 2.22 -6.53 10.82
CA ARG A 41 3.43 -6.37 11.63
C ARG A 41 4.68 -6.18 10.76
N GLU A 42 4.80 -6.91 9.67
CA GLU A 42 5.96 -6.80 8.76
C GLU A 42 5.86 -5.54 7.88
N ILE A 43 4.67 -5.22 7.37
CA ILE A 43 4.45 -4.08 6.47
C ILE A 43 3.79 -2.95 7.27
N SER A 44 4.59 -2.15 7.96
CA SER A 44 4.14 -1.09 8.88
C SER A 44 4.14 0.33 8.28
N TYR A 45 4.65 0.50 7.06
CA TYR A 45 4.74 1.80 6.37
C TYR A 45 3.47 2.20 5.61
N VAL A 46 2.42 1.39 5.69
CA VAL A 46 1.07 1.68 5.16
C VAL A 46 0.06 1.65 6.30
N ASN A 47 -1.06 2.34 6.12
CA ASN A 47 -2.16 2.31 7.06
C ASN A 47 -3.13 1.20 6.69
N TYR A 48 -3.59 0.42 7.66
CA TYR A 48 -4.62 -0.58 7.44
C TYR A 48 -5.98 -0.09 7.92
N VAL A 49 -6.91 0.08 6.98
CA VAL A 49 -8.28 0.48 7.28
C VAL A 49 -9.20 -0.73 7.41
N ARG A 50 -10.22 -0.60 8.26
CA ARG A 50 -11.23 -1.66 8.48
C ARG A 50 -12.36 -1.64 7.46
N ASP A 51 -12.69 -0.45 6.96
CA ASP A 51 -13.77 -0.25 5.99
C ASP A 51 -13.17 0.04 4.62
N ARG A 52 -13.66 -0.65 3.59
CA ARG A 52 -13.25 -0.49 2.20
C ARG A 52 -13.42 0.95 1.71
N THR A 53 -14.43 1.68 2.18
CA THR A 53 -14.71 3.07 1.78
C THR A 53 -13.64 4.06 2.23
N ASN A 54 -12.91 3.72 3.29
CA ASN A 54 -11.82 4.55 3.79
C ASN A 54 -10.51 4.32 3.02
N ALA A 55 -10.38 3.22 2.27
CA ALA A 55 -9.15 2.88 1.55
C ALA A 55 -8.92 3.75 0.31
N ASN A 56 -7.66 3.92 -0.05
CA ASN A 56 -7.20 4.31 -1.38
C ASN A 56 -6.59 3.13 -2.16
N VAL A 57 -6.34 1.99 -1.50
CA VAL A 57 -5.97 0.72 -2.13
C VAL A 57 -6.79 -0.43 -1.53
N HIS A 58 -7.50 -1.17 -2.36
CA HIS A 58 -8.12 -2.45 -2.00
C HIS A 58 -7.20 -3.58 -2.47
N LEU A 59 -6.59 -4.27 -1.52
CA LEU A 59 -5.79 -5.47 -1.79
C LEU A 59 -6.65 -6.70 -1.57
N LEU A 60 -7.09 -7.32 -2.66
CA LEU A 60 -7.82 -8.59 -2.64
C LEU A 60 -6.84 -9.73 -2.84
N VAL A 61 -6.74 -10.61 -1.85
CA VAL A 61 -5.91 -11.81 -1.90
C VAL A 61 -6.82 -13.03 -1.94
N THR A 62 -6.74 -13.79 -3.03
CA THR A 62 -7.39 -15.10 -3.15
C THR A 62 -6.33 -16.19 -3.16
N SER A 63 -6.72 -17.42 -2.84
CA SER A 63 -5.79 -18.55 -2.79
C SER A 63 -6.45 -19.84 -3.25
N GLU A 64 -5.73 -20.62 -4.03
CA GLU A 64 -6.14 -21.93 -4.51
C GLU A 64 -5.04 -22.98 -4.30
N ARG A 65 -5.43 -24.24 -4.07
CA ARG A 65 -4.45 -25.33 -3.94
C ARG A 65 -3.88 -25.67 -5.31
N THR A 66 -2.57 -25.84 -5.38
CA THR A 66 -1.91 -26.34 -6.59
C THR A 66 -1.92 -27.87 -6.65
N GLY A 67 -1.80 -28.43 -7.85
CA GLY A 67 -1.71 -29.89 -8.05
C GLY A 67 -0.46 -30.54 -7.42
N SER A 68 0.58 -29.75 -7.13
CA SER A 68 1.81 -30.20 -6.45
C SER A 68 1.72 -30.14 -4.92
N GLY A 69 0.56 -29.83 -4.35
CA GLY A 69 0.33 -29.78 -2.91
C GLY A 69 0.62 -28.43 -2.24
N GLY A 70 1.09 -27.44 -3.00
CA GLY A 70 1.30 -26.06 -2.54
C GLY A 70 0.05 -25.17 -2.66
N GLN A 71 0.24 -23.86 -2.58
CA GLN A 71 -0.82 -22.85 -2.72
C GLN A 71 -0.42 -21.81 -3.75
N SER A 72 -1.35 -21.41 -4.62
CA SER A 72 -1.20 -20.24 -5.48
C SER A 72 -2.06 -19.12 -4.93
N TYR A 73 -1.47 -17.94 -4.80
CA TYR A 73 -2.09 -16.72 -4.32
C TYR A 73 -2.16 -15.72 -5.45
N GLU A 74 -3.35 -15.18 -5.70
CA GLU A 74 -3.54 -14.05 -6.60
C GLU A 74 -3.81 -12.80 -5.76
N LEU A 75 -2.97 -11.78 -5.97
CA LEU A 75 -2.98 -10.51 -5.27
C LEU A 75 -3.43 -9.43 -6.24
N ASN A 76 -4.67 -8.99 -6.10
CA ASN A 76 -5.25 -7.92 -6.90
C ASN A 76 -5.15 -6.59 -6.14
N PHE A 77 -4.31 -5.69 -6.64
CA PHE A 77 -4.15 -4.34 -6.13
C PHE A 77 -5.08 -3.42 -6.92
N ILE A 78 -6.15 -2.97 -6.27
CA ILE A 78 -7.18 -2.14 -6.88
C ILE A 78 -7.04 -0.74 -6.30
N GLY A 79 -6.54 0.19 -7.11
CA GLY A 79 -6.46 1.59 -6.73
C GLY A 79 -7.85 2.24 -6.66
N LEU A 80 -8.05 3.05 -5.64
CA LEU A 80 -9.26 3.83 -5.37
C LEU A 80 -8.88 5.30 -5.22
N LYS A 81 -9.87 6.21 -5.29
CA LYS A 81 -9.67 7.66 -5.10
C LYS A 81 -8.52 8.19 -5.98
N GLU A 82 -7.49 8.78 -5.41
CA GLU A 82 -6.29 9.30 -6.08
C GLU A 82 -5.49 8.23 -6.84
N PHE A 83 -5.62 6.95 -6.45
CA PHE A 83 -4.99 5.82 -7.12
C PHE A 83 -5.90 5.12 -8.13
N SER A 84 -7.08 5.66 -8.45
CA SER A 84 -8.08 5.03 -9.34
C SER A 84 -7.57 4.64 -10.74
N ALA A 85 -6.50 5.28 -11.22
CA ALA A 85 -5.84 4.93 -12.49
C ALA A 85 -4.85 3.75 -12.37
N LEU A 86 -4.65 3.20 -11.17
CA LEU A 86 -3.70 2.14 -10.89
C LEU A 86 -4.42 0.84 -10.55
N SER A 87 -4.04 -0.20 -11.24
CA SER A 87 -4.30 -1.58 -10.85
C SER A 87 -3.08 -2.42 -11.18
N ASP A 88 -2.92 -3.51 -10.44
CA ASP A 88 -1.92 -4.52 -10.72
C ASP A 88 -2.39 -5.87 -10.16
N THR A 89 -1.94 -6.95 -10.78
CA THR A 89 -2.20 -8.32 -10.31
C THR A 89 -0.87 -9.04 -10.21
N LEU A 90 -0.53 -9.49 -9.01
CA LEU A 90 0.65 -10.28 -8.75
C LEU A 90 0.25 -11.71 -8.34
N VAL A 91 1.09 -12.68 -8.70
CA VAL A 91 0.92 -14.07 -8.28
C VAL A 91 2.10 -14.49 -7.40
N TYR A 92 1.79 -15.18 -6.31
CA TYR A 92 2.76 -15.89 -5.48
C TYR A 92 2.37 -17.36 -5.38
N THR A 93 3.30 -18.28 -5.66
CA THR A 93 3.05 -19.71 -5.51
C THR A 93 4.01 -20.29 -4.49
N SER A 94 3.48 -20.93 -3.45
CA SER A 94 4.25 -21.70 -2.49
C SER A 94 4.34 -23.15 -2.93
N SER A 95 5.43 -23.82 -2.60
CA SER A 95 5.57 -25.27 -2.73
C SER A 95 4.71 -26.01 -1.71
N GLY A 96 4.43 -27.30 -1.96
CA GLY A 96 3.85 -28.20 -0.97
C GLY A 96 4.81 -28.58 0.16
N THR A 97 6.11 -28.31 -0.02
CA THR A 97 7.16 -28.51 0.99
C THR A 97 7.40 -27.28 1.86
N ASP A 98 6.85 -26.12 1.50
CA ASP A 98 7.05 -24.88 2.26
C ASP A 98 6.35 -24.99 3.62
N THR A 99 7.07 -24.60 4.65
CA THR A 99 6.52 -24.43 6.00
C THR A 99 5.49 -23.29 6.02
N GLY A 100 4.70 -23.23 7.09
CA GLY A 100 3.76 -22.10 7.29
C GLY A 100 4.48 -20.75 7.31
N ASP A 101 5.71 -20.72 7.85
CA ASP A 101 6.53 -19.52 8.00
C ASP A 101 7.11 -19.04 6.66
N GLU A 102 7.62 -19.97 5.84
CA GLU A 102 8.08 -19.66 4.49
C GLU A 102 6.93 -19.17 3.61
N ARG A 103 5.78 -19.85 3.70
CA ARG A 103 4.59 -19.46 2.93
C ARG A 103 4.09 -18.07 3.29
N ARG A 104 3.95 -17.74 4.58
CA ARG A 104 3.50 -16.40 5.01
C ARG A 104 4.53 -15.31 4.67
N SER A 105 5.83 -15.59 4.84
CA SER A 105 6.90 -14.64 4.53
C SER A 105 6.94 -14.33 3.02
N GLY A 106 6.86 -15.35 2.17
CA GLY A 106 6.83 -15.16 0.72
C GLY A 106 5.58 -14.41 0.23
N LEU A 107 4.41 -14.68 0.82
CA LEU A 107 3.19 -13.90 0.54
C LEU A 107 3.36 -12.44 0.95
N THR A 108 3.84 -12.16 2.17
CA THR A 108 4.09 -10.80 2.65
C THR A 108 5.06 -10.05 1.73
N ARG A 109 6.16 -10.69 1.34
CA ARG A 109 7.13 -10.08 0.41
C ARG A 109 6.48 -9.73 -0.94
N LYS A 110 5.59 -10.59 -1.46
CA LYS A 110 4.85 -10.29 -2.69
C LYS A 110 3.88 -9.12 -2.52
N ILE A 111 3.29 -8.98 -1.35
CA ILE A 111 2.47 -7.81 -1.01
C ILE A 111 3.33 -6.53 -1.03
N GLU A 112 4.51 -6.56 -0.41
CA GLU A 112 5.44 -5.42 -0.41
C GLU A 112 5.79 -4.99 -1.84
N GLU A 113 6.15 -5.95 -2.71
CA GLU A 113 6.47 -5.69 -4.12
C GLU A 113 5.35 -4.92 -4.84
N GLY A 114 4.09 -5.28 -4.63
CA GLY A 114 2.96 -4.58 -5.25
C GLY A 114 2.67 -3.21 -4.63
N LEU A 115 2.93 -3.02 -3.33
CA LEU A 115 2.72 -1.74 -2.63
C LEU A 115 3.73 -0.66 -3.04
N VAL A 116 4.94 -1.03 -3.49
CA VAL A 116 5.99 -0.07 -3.90
C VAL A 116 5.44 0.98 -4.88
N ARG A 117 4.62 0.56 -5.85
CA ARG A 117 4.06 1.47 -6.87
C ARG A 117 3.16 2.54 -6.26
N TYR A 118 2.39 2.21 -5.23
CA TYR A 118 1.48 3.16 -4.57
C TYR A 118 2.26 4.10 -3.64
N VAL A 119 3.17 3.54 -2.84
CA VAL A 119 4.01 4.31 -1.92
C VAL A 119 4.87 5.34 -2.65
N SER A 120 5.43 4.98 -3.82
CA SER A 120 6.22 5.90 -4.66
C SER A 120 5.46 7.14 -5.13
N ARG A 121 4.13 7.16 -5.02
CA ARG A 121 3.26 8.29 -5.37
C ARG A 121 2.74 9.07 -4.17
N THR A 122 3.22 8.74 -2.98
CA THR A 122 2.90 9.44 -1.72
C THR A 122 4.07 10.30 -1.28
N SER A 123 3.80 11.31 -0.44
CA SER A 123 4.86 12.11 0.19
C SER A 123 5.73 11.32 1.16
N ILE A 124 5.30 10.11 1.58
CA ILE A 124 6.15 9.16 2.33
C ILE A 124 7.42 8.79 1.56
N SER A 125 7.38 8.73 0.22
CA SER A 125 8.57 8.38 -0.58
C SER A 125 9.72 9.37 -0.42
N GLU A 126 9.46 10.61 0.05
CA GLU A 126 10.48 11.62 0.29
C GLU A 126 11.15 11.48 1.67
N ARG A 127 10.63 10.58 2.53
CA ARG A 127 11.03 10.44 3.94
C ARG A 127 11.61 9.06 4.28
N MET A 128 11.65 8.13 3.31
CA MET A 128 12.37 6.85 3.40
C MET A 128 13.79 7.00 2.88
#